data_AF-A0A3S0JBE9-F1
#
_entry.id   AF-A0A3S0JBE9-F1
#
_cell.length_a   1.000
_cell.length_b   1.000
_cell.length_c   1.000
_cell.angle_alpha   90.00
_cell.angle_beta   90.00
_cell.angle_gamma   90.00
#
_symmetry.space_group_name_H-M   'P 1'
#
loop_
_entity.id
_entity.type
_entity.pdbx_description
1 polymer ?
#
loop_
_entity_poly.entity_id
_entity_poly.type
_entity_poly.pdbx_seq_one_letter_code
_entity_poly.pdbx_strand_id
1 'polypeptide(L)'
;MATKRLTHRQRAQQYLREAKAAGNAALAEEFGQVLHELEQPRKKAVGLLMKRLAATPHFETKYFISRLFETVQDERVLRPLMRAIADPANAGYTANFIWACSAYDCTRHLPFFVRLLLHSTDPGEPVVACLHVLDYMQGPFEPATLKRCVAQLLRRNGPRLVTDSTLYLQDELFTTQAAHILLDKYFTQVDKAYKMRP
;
A
#
# COMPACT_ATOMS: atom_id res chain seq x y z
N MET A 1 -29.85 5.28 -9.95
CA MET A 1 -29.15 6.53 -10.35
C MET A 1 -27.66 6.33 -10.14
N ALA A 2 -26.85 6.36 -11.20
CA ALA A 2 -25.40 6.23 -11.07
C ALA A 2 -24.81 7.56 -10.58
N THR A 3 -24.29 7.58 -9.35
CA THR A 3 -23.61 8.74 -8.80
C THR A 3 -22.38 9.04 -9.67
N LYS A 4 -22.36 10.20 -10.34
CA LYS A 4 -21.26 10.61 -11.21
C LYS A 4 -19.96 10.68 -10.38
N ARG A 5 -18.98 9.83 -10.68
CA ARG A 5 -17.71 9.76 -9.95
C ARG A 5 -16.94 11.06 -10.18
N LEU A 6 -16.60 11.76 -9.10
CA LEU A 6 -15.86 13.03 -9.15
C LEU A 6 -14.43 12.81 -9.68
N THR A 7 -13.91 13.77 -10.44
CA THR A 7 -12.50 13.80 -10.79
C THR A 7 -11.63 14.11 -9.57
N HIS A 8 -10.34 13.79 -9.62
CA HIS A 8 -9.39 14.11 -8.54
C HIS A 8 -9.40 15.60 -8.17
N ARG A 9 -9.47 16.48 -9.18
CA ARG A 9 -9.59 17.93 -8.97
C ARG A 9 -10.89 18.30 -8.25
N GLN A 10 -12.03 17.77 -8.70
CA GLN A 10 -13.33 18.05 -8.07
C GLN A 10 -13.37 17.55 -6.63
N ARG A 11 -12.75 16.41 -6.35
CA ARG A 11 -12.67 15.83 -5.01
C ARG A 11 -11.76 16.65 -4.09
N ALA A 12 -10.60 17.13 -4.57
CA ALA A 12 -9.76 18.06 -3.81
C ALA A 12 -10.49 19.40 -3.54
N GLN A 13 -11.27 19.92 -4.49
CA GLN A 13 -12.12 21.10 -4.28
C GLN A 13 -13.23 20.87 -3.25
N GLN A 14 -13.75 19.64 -3.17
CA GLN A 14 -14.71 19.27 -2.13
C GLN A 14 -14.04 19.27 -0.76
N TYR A 15 -12.92 18.58 -0.59
CA TYR A 15 -12.17 18.57 0.68
C TYR A 15 -11.75 19.98 1.13
N LEU A 16 -11.36 20.85 0.19
CA LEU A 16 -11.08 22.25 0.49
C LEU A 16 -12.31 22.99 1.07
N ARG A 17 -13.49 22.78 0.48
CA ARG A 17 -14.74 23.41 0.95
C ARG A 17 -15.14 22.88 2.31
N GLU A 18 -15.03 21.57 2.53
CA GLU A 18 -15.31 20.92 3.82
C GLU A 18 -14.37 21.41 4.91
N ALA A 19 -13.05 21.51 4.64
CA ALA A 19 -12.08 22.03 5.59
C ALA A 19 -12.37 23.50 5.96
N LYS A 20 -12.75 24.33 4.99
CA LYS A 20 -13.18 25.72 5.25
C LYS A 20 -14.45 25.80 6.08
N ALA A 21 -15.45 24.98 5.77
CA ALA A 21 -16.71 24.94 6.51
C ALA A 21 -16.51 24.47 7.97
N ALA A 22 -15.56 23.56 8.20
CA ALA A 22 -15.18 23.10 9.52
C ALA A 22 -14.24 24.06 10.29
N GLY A 23 -13.84 25.19 9.67
CA GLY A 23 -12.90 26.14 10.28
C GLY A 23 -11.46 25.63 10.38
N ASN A 24 -11.11 24.52 9.72
CA ASN A 24 -9.75 23.99 9.74
C ASN A 24 -8.89 24.68 8.67
N ALA A 25 -8.28 25.81 9.06
CA ALA A 25 -7.47 26.63 8.17
C ALA A 25 -6.23 25.89 7.63
N ALA A 26 -5.57 25.07 8.45
CA ALA A 26 -4.37 24.34 8.05
C ALA A 26 -4.69 23.29 6.98
N LEU A 27 -5.74 22.49 7.19
CA LEU A 27 -6.18 21.51 6.21
C LEU A 27 -6.69 22.16 4.91
N ALA A 28 -7.37 23.31 5.03
CA ALA A 28 -7.81 24.08 3.87
C ALA A 28 -6.60 24.60 3.06
N GLU A 29 -5.55 25.07 3.72
CA GLU A 29 -4.32 25.47 3.05
C GLU A 29 -3.68 24.30 2.31
N GLU A 30 -3.58 23.14 2.95
CA GLU A 30 -3.01 21.94 2.33
C GLU A 30 -3.77 21.50 1.08
N PHE A 31 -5.11 21.47 1.11
CA PHE A 31 -5.89 21.16 -0.07
C PHE A 31 -5.83 22.25 -1.14
N GLY A 32 -5.63 23.52 -0.75
CA GLY A 32 -5.28 24.60 -1.68
C GLY A 32 -3.97 24.33 -2.42
N GLN A 33 -2.94 23.88 -1.69
CA GLN A 33 -1.65 23.51 -2.27
C GLN A 33 -1.76 22.25 -3.16
N VAL A 34 -2.49 21.22 -2.74
CA VAL A 34 -2.78 20.03 -3.56
C VAL A 34 -3.44 20.41 -4.89
N LEU A 35 -4.42 21.32 -4.87
CA LEU A 35 -5.06 21.81 -6.10
C LEU A 35 -4.06 22.50 -7.02
N HIS A 36 -3.19 23.36 -6.48
CA HIS A 36 -2.15 24.01 -7.26
C HIS A 36 -1.14 23.01 -7.86
N GLU A 37 -0.79 21.96 -7.11
CA GLU A 37 0.09 20.88 -7.58
C GLU A 37 -0.55 20.08 -8.71
N LEU A 38 -1.86 19.84 -8.65
CA LEU A 38 -2.62 19.13 -9.69
C LEU A 38 -2.74 19.92 -11.00
N GLU A 39 -2.60 21.24 -10.97
CA GLU A 39 -2.59 22.09 -12.17
C GLU A 39 -1.25 22.06 -12.91
N GLN A 40 -0.20 21.52 -12.29
CA GLN A 40 1.11 21.37 -12.92
C GLN A 40 1.10 20.23 -13.97
N PRO A 41 2.04 20.23 -14.92
CA PRO A 41 2.23 19.09 -15.83
C PRO A 41 2.42 17.78 -15.04
N ARG A 42 1.79 16.69 -15.50
CA ARG A 42 1.69 15.40 -14.77
C ARG A 42 3.00 14.97 -14.08
N LYS A 43 4.11 14.97 -14.80
CA LYS A 43 5.43 14.55 -14.25
C LYS A 43 5.87 15.42 -13.06
N LYS A 44 5.61 16.72 -13.12
CA LYS A 44 5.91 17.69 -12.04
C LYS A 44 4.90 17.56 -10.90
N ALA A 45 3.61 17.43 -11.22
CA ALA A 45 2.54 17.22 -10.24
C ALA A 45 2.82 16.00 -9.34
N VAL A 46 3.16 14.86 -9.94
CA VAL A 46 3.51 13.63 -9.19
C VAL A 46 4.71 13.86 -8.28
N GLY A 47 5.74 14.55 -8.79
CA GLY A 47 6.92 14.93 -7.99
C GLY A 47 6.59 15.79 -6.77
N LEU A 48 5.69 16.76 -6.92
CA LEU A 48 5.25 17.64 -5.83
C LEU A 48 4.38 16.88 -4.83
N LEU A 49 3.44 16.07 -5.30
CA LEU A 49 2.56 15.26 -4.45
C LEU A 49 3.35 14.23 -3.62
N MET A 50 4.44 13.67 -4.16
CA MET A 50 5.34 12.79 -3.39
C MET A 50 6.01 13.54 -2.23
N LYS A 51 6.43 14.80 -2.44
CA LYS A 51 6.97 15.65 -1.36
C LYS A 51 5.88 16.01 -0.37
N ARG A 52 4.67 16.30 -0.85
CA ARG A 52 3.50 16.63 -0.04
C ARG A 52 3.14 15.50 0.92
N LEU A 53 3.05 14.27 0.42
CA LEU A 53 2.75 13.08 1.22
C LEU A 53 3.67 12.95 2.44
N ALA A 54 4.96 13.27 2.27
CA ALA A 54 5.94 13.20 3.34
C ALA A 54 5.91 14.40 4.31
N ALA A 55 5.37 15.55 3.88
CA ALA A 55 5.41 16.80 4.63
C ALA A 55 4.10 17.11 5.37
N THR A 56 2.95 16.64 4.88
CA THR A 56 1.66 16.91 5.54
C THR A 56 1.54 16.14 6.87
N PRO A 57 1.10 16.79 7.96
CA PRO A 57 0.67 16.10 9.18
C PRO A 57 -0.74 15.51 9.06
N HIS A 58 -1.61 16.04 8.19
CA HIS A 58 -3.02 15.65 8.12
C HIS A 58 -3.24 14.36 7.34
N PHE A 59 -3.92 13.40 7.96
CA PHE A 59 -4.22 12.13 7.34
C PHE A 59 -5.10 12.27 6.10
N GLU A 60 -6.06 13.19 6.09
CA GLU A 60 -6.99 13.42 4.97
C GLU A 60 -6.23 13.76 3.69
N THR A 61 -5.19 14.59 3.79
CA THR A 61 -4.34 14.93 2.66
C THR A 61 -3.47 13.74 2.25
N LYS A 62 -2.89 12.99 3.20
CA LYS A 62 -2.14 11.76 2.91
C LYS A 62 -3.01 10.71 2.19
N TYR A 63 -4.23 10.50 2.67
CA TYR A 63 -5.22 9.60 2.10
C TYR A 63 -5.61 10.02 0.68
N PHE A 64 -5.91 11.30 0.47
CA PHE A 64 -6.21 11.80 -0.87
C PHE A 64 -5.07 11.51 -1.84
N ILE A 65 -3.82 11.78 -1.42
CA ILE A 65 -2.63 11.55 -2.24
C ILE A 65 -2.42 10.06 -2.51
N SER A 66 -2.60 9.17 -1.53
CA SER A 66 -2.45 7.72 -1.72
C SER A 66 -3.45 7.17 -2.74
N ARG A 67 -4.72 7.60 -2.65
CA ARG A 67 -5.77 7.24 -3.62
C ARG A 67 -5.48 7.77 -5.02
N LEU A 68 -4.85 8.94 -5.11
CA LEU A 68 -4.41 9.47 -6.39
C LEU A 68 -3.29 8.61 -6.99
N PHE A 69 -2.31 8.22 -6.16
CA PHE A 69 -1.17 7.40 -6.58
C PHE A 69 -1.57 6.04 -7.15
N GLU A 70 -2.71 5.46 -6.79
CA GLU A 70 -3.26 4.25 -7.44
C GLU A 70 -3.44 4.41 -8.95
N THR A 71 -3.65 5.64 -9.44
CA THR A 71 -3.99 5.91 -10.84
C THR A 71 -2.85 6.53 -11.66
N VAL A 72 -1.72 6.82 -11.03
CA VAL A 72 -0.64 7.61 -11.64
C VAL A 72 0.29 6.80 -12.54
N GLN A 73 0.38 5.47 -12.36
CA GLN A 73 1.27 4.59 -13.12
C GLN A 73 2.75 5.05 -13.13
N ASP A 74 3.23 5.63 -12.03
CA ASP A 74 4.63 6.04 -11.85
C ASP A 74 5.22 5.32 -10.64
N GLU A 75 6.03 4.29 -10.87
CA GLU A 75 6.60 3.45 -9.79
C GLU A 75 7.42 4.23 -8.76
N ARG A 76 7.87 5.45 -9.08
CA ARG A 76 8.61 6.29 -8.13
C ARG A 76 7.79 6.62 -6.88
N VAL A 77 6.46 6.53 -6.95
CA VAL A 77 5.56 6.73 -5.79
C VAL A 77 5.67 5.62 -4.74
N LEU A 78 6.16 4.43 -5.10
CA LEU A 78 6.27 3.30 -4.18
C LEU A 78 7.15 3.63 -2.97
N ARG A 79 8.29 4.28 -3.17
CA ARG A 79 9.19 4.61 -2.06
C ARG A 79 8.55 5.59 -1.05
N PRO A 80 7.92 6.70 -1.46
CA PRO A 80 7.12 7.54 -0.57
C PRO A 80 6.00 6.78 0.14
N LEU A 81 5.24 5.93 -0.57
CA LEU A 81 4.19 5.12 0.05
C LEU A 81 4.73 4.16 1.11
N MET A 82 5.80 3.42 0.80
CA MET A 82 6.46 2.52 1.75
C MET A 82 7.02 3.24 2.98
N ARG A 83 7.49 4.49 2.82
CA ARG A 83 7.87 5.34 3.95
C ARG A 83 6.66 5.72 4.80
N ALA A 84 5.55 6.11 4.18
CA ALA A 84 4.31 6.40 4.90
C ALA A 84 3.77 5.16 5.65
N ILE A 85 3.89 3.97 5.06
CA ILE A 85 3.53 2.69 5.73
C ILE A 85 4.39 2.44 6.97
N ALA A 86 5.69 2.75 6.91
CA ALA A 86 6.62 2.51 8.00
C ALA A 86 6.64 3.61 9.07
N ASP A 87 5.93 4.73 8.84
CA ASP A 87 5.90 5.87 9.75
C ASP A 87 4.92 5.63 10.90
N PRO A 88 5.37 5.62 12.17
CA PRO A 88 4.50 5.44 13.33
C PRO A 88 3.38 6.47 13.44
N ALA A 89 3.56 7.69 12.89
CA ALA A 89 2.51 8.70 12.88
C ALA A 89 1.28 8.30 12.04
N ASN A 90 1.41 7.26 11.22
CA ASN A 90 0.33 6.70 10.42
C ASN A 90 -0.23 5.37 10.99
N ALA A 91 0.13 5.00 12.23
CA ALA A 91 -0.44 3.85 12.91
C ALA A 91 -1.97 3.98 12.99
N GLY A 92 -2.69 3.02 12.40
CA GLY A 92 -4.16 3.06 12.24
C GLY A 92 -4.63 3.43 10.81
N TYR A 93 -3.75 3.97 9.97
CA TYR A 93 -4.07 4.37 8.60
C TYR A 93 -3.22 3.68 7.53
N THR A 94 -2.30 2.81 7.94
CA THR A 94 -1.32 2.13 7.07
C THR A 94 -1.96 1.40 5.88
N ALA A 95 -3.13 0.78 6.07
CA ALA A 95 -3.86 0.09 5.00
C ALA A 95 -4.05 0.97 3.75
N ASN A 96 -4.34 2.26 3.93
CA ASN A 96 -4.58 3.20 2.81
C ASN A 96 -3.36 3.39 1.91
N PHE A 97 -2.16 3.26 2.46
CA PHE A 97 -0.92 3.35 1.70
C PHE A 97 -0.54 1.99 1.10
N ILE A 98 -0.85 0.88 1.78
CA ILE A 98 -0.64 -0.48 1.26
C ILE A 98 -1.54 -0.74 0.05
N TRP A 99 -2.82 -0.36 0.12
CA TRP A 99 -3.74 -0.42 -1.02
C TRP A 99 -3.23 0.37 -2.23
N ALA A 100 -2.61 1.54 -2.00
CA ALA A 100 -2.03 2.30 -3.09
C ALA A 100 -0.87 1.57 -3.78
N CYS A 101 -0.09 0.78 -3.04
CA CYS A 101 0.98 -0.04 -3.60
C CYS A 101 0.46 -1.20 -4.47
N SER A 102 -0.77 -1.70 -4.26
CA SER A 102 -1.29 -2.85 -5.01
C SER A 102 -1.58 -2.55 -6.49
N ALA A 103 -1.63 -1.26 -6.86
CA ALA A 103 -1.72 -0.82 -8.25
C ALA A 103 -0.41 -0.99 -9.04
N TYR A 104 0.67 -1.44 -8.40
CA TYR A 104 2.01 -1.53 -8.96
C TYR A 104 2.60 -2.94 -8.77
N ASP A 105 3.53 -3.32 -9.65
CA ASP A 105 4.32 -4.53 -9.41
C ASP A 105 5.33 -4.30 -8.28
N CYS A 106 5.01 -4.84 -7.11
CA CYS A 106 5.83 -4.73 -5.91
C CYS A 106 6.88 -5.83 -5.78
N THR A 107 7.14 -6.66 -6.80
CA THR A 107 8.04 -7.82 -6.74
C THR A 107 9.41 -7.48 -6.13
N ARG A 108 10.03 -6.36 -6.54
CA ARG A 108 11.34 -5.90 -6.02
C ARG A 108 11.33 -5.52 -4.54
N HIS A 109 10.14 -5.33 -3.99
CA HIS A 109 9.89 -4.93 -2.61
C HIS A 109 9.30 -6.07 -1.77
N LEU A 110 9.31 -7.32 -2.26
CA LEU A 110 8.80 -8.49 -1.53
C LEU A 110 9.26 -8.54 -0.05
N PRO A 111 10.55 -8.35 0.29
CA PRO A 111 10.99 -8.40 1.69
C PRO A 111 10.34 -7.33 2.58
N PHE A 112 9.96 -6.19 2.03
CA PHE A 112 9.27 -5.14 2.79
C PHE A 112 7.86 -5.59 3.20
N PHE A 113 7.07 -6.07 2.25
CA PHE A 113 5.69 -6.52 2.51
C PHE A 113 5.66 -7.76 3.40
N VAL A 114 6.59 -8.70 3.22
CA VAL A 114 6.72 -9.85 4.12
C VAL A 114 7.07 -9.42 5.55
N ARG A 115 7.96 -8.42 5.73
CA ARG A 115 8.23 -7.89 7.07
C ARG A 115 7.00 -7.25 7.71
N LEU A 116 6.14 -6.56 6.96
CA LEU A 116 4.89 -6.02 7.51
C LEU A 116 4.01 -7.12 8.08
N LEU A 117 3.83 -8.21 7.32
CA LEU A 117 3.06 -9.36 7.77
C LEU A 117 3.68 -10.00 9.02
N LEU A 118 5.00 -10.20 9.04
CA LEU A 118 5.68 -10.84 10.16
C LEU A 118 5.58 -10.07 11.49
N HIS A 119 5.49 -8.74 11.42
CA HIS A 119 5.43 -7.86 12.61
C HIS A 119 4.01 -7.34 12.90
N SER A 120 3.00 -7.75 12.14
CA SER A 120 1.63 -7.27 12.38
C SER A 120 1.09 -7.80 13.69
N THR A 121 0.67 -6.93 14.59
CA THR A 121 0.00 -7.32 15.85
C THR A 121 -1.52 -7.38 15.70
N ASP A 122 -2.03 -6.95 14.54
CA ASP A 122 -3.45 -6.90 14.21
C ASP A 122 -3.66 -7.58 12.85
N PRO A 123 -4.40 -8.72 12.79
CA PRO A 123 -4.80 -9.35 11.54
C PRO A 123 -5.99 -8.63 10.89
N GLY A 124 -5.95 -7.29 10.85
CA GLY A 124 -6.99 -6.44 10.28
C GLY A 124 -6.74 -6.04 8.82
N GLU A 125 -7.31 -4.90 8.43
CA GLU A 125 -7.23 -4.39 7.06
C GLU A 125 -5.79 -4.26 6.49
N PRO A 126 -4.77 -3.82 7.25
CA PRO A 126 -3.41 -3.72 6.73
C PRO A 126 -2.84 -5.06 6.26
N VAL A 127 -3.19 -6.17 6.93
CA VAL A 127 -2.76 -7.52 6.54
C VAL A 127 -3.44 -7.93 5.24
N VAL A 128 -4.75 -7.72 5.13
CA VAL A 128 -5.52 -7.99 3.90
C VAL A 128 -4.98 -7.20 2.71
N ALA A 129 -4.72 -5.90 2.89
CA ALA A 129 -4.11 -5.06 1.88
C ALA A 129 -2.74 -5.60 1.45
N CYS A 130 -1.94 -6.09 2.40
CA CYS A 130 -0.63 -6.64 2.11
C CYS A 130 -0.72 -7.97 1.33
N LEU A 131 -1.68 -8.84 1.65
CA LEU A 131 -1.95 -10.05 0.86
C LEU A 131 -2.30 -9.71 -0.59
N HIS A 132 -3.13 -8.69 -0.79
CA HIS A 132 -3.47 -8.22 -2.14
C HIS A 132 -2.25 -7.67 -2.89
N VAL A 133 -1.33 -6.99 -2.21
CA VAL A 133 -0.06 -6.58 -2.84
C VAL A 133 0.76 -7.80 -3.27
N LEU A 134 0.88 -8.83 -2.42
CA LEU A 134 1.60 -10.06 -2.77
C LEU A 134 0.96 -10.74 -3.98
N ASP A 135 -0.36 -10.78 -4.04
CA ASP A 135 -1.12 -11.40 -5.14
C ASP A 135 -1.00 -10.66 -6.47
N TYR A 136 -0.67 -9.36 -6.44
CA TYR A 136 -0.46 -8.56 -7.66
C TYR A 136 1.00 -8.52 -8.12
N MET A 137 1.94 -9.10 -7.37
CA MET A 137 3.34 -9.23 -7.80
C MET A 137 3.44 -10.11 -9.05
N GLN A 138 4.14 -9.62 -10.06
CA GLN A 138 4.23 -10.28 -11.37
C GLN A 138 5.43 -11.21 -11.51
N GLY A 139 6.44 -11.06 -10.66
CA GLY A 139 7.73 -11.72 -10.84
C GLY A 139 8.60 -11.04 -11.91
N PRO A 140 9.78 -11.61 -12.24
CA PRO A 140 10.31 -12.83 -11.67
C PRO A 140 10.77 -12.64 -10.22
N PHE A 141 10.49 -13.63 -9.39
CA PHE A 141 10.99 -13.73 -8.04
C PHE A 141 12.40 -14.33 -8.03
N GLU A 142 13.29 -13.71 -7.25
CA GLU A 142 14.60 -14.27 -6.96
C GLU A 142 14.44 -15.46 -6.00
N PRO A 143 14.90 -16.69 -6.37
CA PRO A 143 14.61 -17.90 -5.63
C PRO A 143 15.05 -17.90 -4.16
N ALA A 144 16.24 -17.37 -3.85
CA ALA A 144 16.77 -17.38 -2.48
C ALA A 144 15.94 -16.44 -1.57
N THR A 145 15.56 -15.28 -2.10
CA THR A 145 14.74 -14.29 -1.40
C THR A 145 13.33 -14.82 -1.19
N LEU A 146 12.71 -15.41 -2.22
CA LEU A 146 11.36 -15.99 -2.09
C LEU A 146 11.34 -17.15 -1.09
N LYS A 147 12.27 -18.10 -1.18
CA LYS A 147 12.35 -19.24 -0.24
C LYS A 147 12.52 -18.77 1.20
N ARG A 148 13.37 -17.77 1.43
CA ARG A 148 13.55 -17.16 2.76
C ARG A 148 12.28 -16.51 3.27
N CYS A 149 11.59 -15.72 2.44
CA CYS A 149 10.33 -15.07 2.82
C CYS A 149 9.24 -16.10 3.16
N VAL A 150 9.05 -17.13 2.33
CA VAL A 150 8.09 -18.21 2.59
C VAL A 150 8.43 -18.95 3.88
N ALA A 151 9.71 -19.31 4.09
CA ALA A 151 10.13 -19.98 5.32
C ALA A 151 9.90 -19.11 6.57
N GLN A 152 10.08 -17.79 6.48
CA GLN A 152 9.78 -16.88 7.58
C GLN A 152 8.28 -16.83 7.89
N LEU A 153 7.42 -16.77 6.86
CA LEU A 153 5.97 -16.74 7.02
C LEU A 153 5.46 -18.03 7.68
N LEU A 154 5.90 -19.20 7.19
CA LEU A 154 5.48 -20.51 7.71
C LEU A 154 6.04 -20.83 9.11
N ARG A 155 7.12 -20.16 9.53
CA ARG A 155 7.73 -20.31 10.86
C ARG A 155 7.34 -19.18 11.81
N ARG A 156 6.44 -18.28 11.40
CA ARG A 156 6.01 -17.20 12.25
C ARG A 156 5.25 -17.81 13.43
N ASN A 157 5.84 -17.71 14.62
CA ASN A 157 5.21 -18.17 15.85
C ASN A 157 4.09 -17.17 16.21
N GLY A 158 2.92 -17.35 15.60
CA GLY A 158 1.72 -16.50 15.74
C GLY A 158 1.24 -16.21 17.16
N PRO A 159 1.28 -17.13 18.16
CA PRO A 159 0.64 -16.88 19.46
C PRO A 159 1.35 -15.88 20.37
N ARG A 160 2.30 -15.07 19.87
CA ARG A 160 3.06 -14.08 20.66
C ARG A 160 2.93 -12.63 20.19
N LEU A 161 2.33 -12.34 19.04
CA LEU A 161 2.23 -10.97 18.51
C LEU A 161 0.81 -10.43 18.51
N VAL A 162 -0.16 -11.27 18.17
CA VAL A 162 -1.58 -10.96 18.36
C VAL A 162 -1.91 -11.29 19.81
N THR A 163 -2.47 -10.33 20.55
CA THR A 163 -2.82 -10.52 21.97
C THR A 163 -4.22 -11.08 22.16
N ASP A 164 -5.11 -10.87 21.18
CA ASP A 164 -6.47 -11.39 21.19
C ASP A 164 -6.50 -12.83 20.66
N SER A 165 -6.71 -13.78 21.57
CA SER A 165 -6.80 -15.21 21.25
C SER A 165 -7.88 -15.55 20.22
N THR A 166 -8.94 -14.74 20.10
CA THR A 166 -10.01 -14.97 19.12
C THR A 166 -9.53 -14.75 17.68
N LEU A 167 -8.45 -13.99 17.51
CA LEU A 167 -7.88 -13.63 16.20
C LEU A 167 -6.70 -14.53 15.79
N TYR A 168 -6.29 -15.50 16.62
CA TYR A 168 -5.12 -16.34 16.33
C TYR A 168 -5.28 -17.17 15.07
N LEU A 169 -6.44 -17.78 14.88
CA LEU A 169 -6.73 -18.55 13.67
C LEU A 169 -6.73 -17.67 12.42
N GLN A 170 -7.17 -16.41 12.55
CA GLN A 170 -7.16 -15.46 11.44
C GLN A 170 -5.73 -15.03 11.07
N ASP A 171 -4.88 -14.76 12.07
CA ASP A 171 -3.47 -14.46 11.85
C ASP A 171 -2.71 -15.63 11.22
N GLU A 172 -2.95 -16.85 11.70
CA GLU A 172 -2.38 -18.09 11.13
C GLU A 172 -2.85 -18.31 9.69
N LEU A 173 -4.14 -18.10 9.43
CA LEU A 173 -4.71 -18.18 8.08
C LEU A 173 -4.02 -17.19 7.14
N PHE A 174 -3.93 -15.91 7.52
CA PHE A 174 -3.35 -14.89 6.64
C PHE A 174 -1.86 -15.08 6.38
N THR A 175 -1.10 -15.49 7.39
CA THR A 175 0.34 -15.77 7.21
C THR A 175 0.57 -17.00 6.33
N THR A 176 -0.24 -18.04 6.48
CA THR A 176 -0.24 -19.23 5.62
C THR A 176 -0.65 -18.88 4.19
N GLN A 177 -1.70 -18.06 4.03
CA GLN A 177 -2.17 -17.59 2.73
C GLN A 177 -1.09 -16.77 2.01
N ALA A 178 -0.37 -15.88 2.73
CA ALA A 178 0.75 -15.15 2.16
C ALA A 178 1.84 -16.08 1.60
N ALA A 179 2.19 -17.12 2.36
CA ALA A 179 3.17 -18.12 1.92
C ALA A 179 2.67 -18.88 0.68
N HIS A 180 1.39 -19.28 0.68
CA HIS A 180 0.77 -19.96 -0.45
C HIS A 180 0.78 -19.11 -1.73
N ILE A 181 0.37 -17.83 -1.66
CA ILE A 181 0.40 -16.90 -2.80
C ILE A 181 1.79 -16.84 -3.44
N LEU A 182 2.84 -16.72 -2.62
CA LEU A 182 4.21 -16.65 -3.12
C LEU A 182 4.67 -17.96 -3.75
N LEU A 183 4.32 -19.10 -3.16
CA LEU A 183 4.64 -20.41 -3.72
C LEU A 183 3.95 -20.64 -5.06
N ASP A 184 2.65 -20.35 -5.17
CA ASP A 184 1.88 -20.51 -6.40
C ASP A 184 2.45 -19.68 -7.56
N LYS A 185 2.78 -18.41 -7.27
CA LYS A 185 3.44 -17.53 -8.24
C LYS A 185 4.82 -18.05 -8.66
N TYR A 186 5.60 -18.55 -7.71
CA TYR A 186 6.92 -19.09 -8.02
C TYR A 186 6.83 -20.39 -8.83
N PHE A 187 5.89 -21.28 -8.53
CA PHE A 187 5.66 -22.48 -9.34
C PHE A 187 5.24 -22.13 -10.76
N THR A 188 4.35 -21.14 -10.92
CA THR A 188 3.97 -20.61 -12.23
C THR A 188 5.18 -20.07 -13.01
N GLN A 189 6.09 -19.35 -12.33
CA GLN A 189 7.33 -18.87 -12.93
C GLN A 189 8.24 -20.03 -13.39
N VAL A 190 8.41 -21.07 -12.55
CA VAL A 190 9.22 -22.25 -12.88
C VAL A 190 8.62 -23.04 -14.04
N ASP A 191 7.32 -23.27 -14.04
CA ASP A 191 6.60 -23.97 -15.11
C ASP A 191 6.76 -23.24 -16.47
N LYS A 192 6.57 -21.91 -16.48
CA LYS A 192 6.83 -21.09 -17.67
C LYS A 192 8.28 -21.21 -18.15
N ALA A 193 9.24 -21.14 -17.23
CA ALA A 193 10.66 -21.27 -17.58
C ALA A 193 11.01 -22.67 -18.11
N TYR A 194 10.38 -23.72 -17.59
CA TYR A 194 10.56 -25.09 -18.07
C TYR A 194 9.99 -25.28 -19.48
N LYS A 195 8.76 -24.81 -19.73
CA LYS A 195 8.08 -24.90 -21.03
C LYS A 195 8.75 -24.09 -22.16
N MET A 196 9.51 -23.05 -21.80
CA MET A 196 10.25 -22.21 -22.76
C MET A 196 11.68 -22.71 -23.04
N ARG A 197 12.12 -23.82 -22.44
CA ARG A 197 13.39 -24.45 -22.82
C ARG A 197 13.20 -25.23 -24.13
N PRO A 198 14.05 -25.00 -25.15
CA PRO A 198 14.01 -25.72 -26.42
C PRO A 198 14.38 -27.21 -26.25
#